data_AF-A0A2A4YTR7-F1
#
_entry.id   AF-A0A2A4YTR7-F1
#
_cell.length_a   1.000
_cell.length_b   1.000
_cell.length_c   1.000
_cell.angle_alpha   90.00
_cell.angle_beta   90.00
_cell.angle_gamma   90.00
#
_symmetry.space_group_name_H-M   'P 1'
#
loop_
_entity.id
_entity.type
_entity.pdbx_description
1 polymer ?
#
loop_
_entity_poly.entity_id
_entity_poly.type
_entity_poly.pdbx_seq_one_letter_code
_entity_poly.pdbx_strand_id
1 'polypeptide(L)'
;MMSGTYIKLSIFFFGLIAIGIASLILFQVFGIGLTCQYKLINGVECKSCGLTRGLSECIKGNFEAANTFNPQSILWMYFLTVQLLFRPFVIVYYWIQPLSFKRQLKKIIILDVFILLVFTLTLIINHG
;
A
#
# COMPACT_ATOMS: atom_id res chain seq x y z
N MET A 1 -5.95 16.56 -21.70
CA MET A 1 -4.59 16.40 -21.12
C MET A 1 -4.60 15.66 -19.78
N MET A 2 -5.45 16.05 -18.82
CA MET A 2 -5.46 15.46 -17.45
C MET A 2 -5.66 13.93 -17.39
N SER A 3 -6.51 13.33 -18.26
CA SER A 3 -6.78 11.89 -18.21
C SER A 3 -5.54 11.04 -18.47
N GLY A 4 -4.69 11.43 -19.42
CA GLY A 4 -3.47 10.67 -19.76
C GLY A 4 -2.43 10.69 -18.63
N THR A 5 -2.25 11.85 -17.98
CA THR A 5 -1.34 11.97 -16.83
C THR A 5 -1.79 11.11 -15.66
N TYR A 6 -3.10 11.12 -15.34
CA TYR A 6 -3.64 10.33 -14.24
C TYR A 6 -3.46 8.81 -14.44
N ILE A 7 -3.64 8.32 -15.67
CA ILE A 7 -3.41 6.90 -15.99
C ILE A 7 -1.94 6.53 -15.86
N LYS A 8 -1.02 7.37 -16.35
CA LYS A 8 0.43 7.15 -16.18
C LYS A 8 0.82 7.04 -14.70
N LEU A 9 0.31 7.95 -13.86
CA LEU A 9 0.50 7.89 -12.42
C LEU A 9 -0.11 6.61 -11.82
N SER A 10 -1.31 6.23 -12.25
CA SER A 10 -1.98 5.03 -11.77
C SER A 10 -1.17 3.76 -12.06
N ILE A 11 -0.61 3.64 -13.27
CA ILE A 11 0.27 2.53 -13.66
C ILE A 11 1.55 2.53 -12.82
N PHE A 12 2.19 3.69 -12.67
CA PHE A 12 3.42 3.81 -11.88
C PHE A 12 3.23 3.35 -10.43
N PHE A 13 2.21 3.88 -9.74
CA PHE A 13 1.94 3.49 -8.36
C PHE A 13 1.46 2.04 -8.23
N PHE A 14 0.68 1.53 -9.19
CA PHE A 14 0.32 0.11 -9.23
C PHE A 14 1.58 -0.76 -9.28
N GLY A 15 2.53 -0.43 -10.18
CA GLY A 15 3.80 -1.13 -10.28
C GLY A 15 4.61 -1.11 -8.98
N LEU A 16 4.72 0.06 -8.33
CA LEU A 16 5.41 0.18 -7.04
C LEU A 16 4.77 -0.70 -5.95
N ILE A 17 3.44 -0.65 -5.81
CA ILE A 17 2.73 -1.44 -4.80
C ILE A 17 2.88 -2.94 -5.09
N ALA A 18 2.71 -3.35 -6.35
CA ALA A 18 2.84 -4.73 -6.78
C ALA A 18 4.25 -5.27 -6.52
N ILE A 19 5.29 -4.50 -6.83
CA ILE A 19 6.69 -4.86 -6.54
C ILE A 19 6.91 -4.98 -5.02
N GLY A 20 6.39 -4.03 -4.23
CA GLY A 20 6.45 -4.07 -2.77
C GLY A 20 5.86 -5.35 -2.20
N ILE A 21 4.61 -5.68 -2.56
CA ILE A 21 3.94 -6.90 -2.12
C ILE A 21 4.68 -8.15 -2.62
N ALA A 22 5.10 -8.18 -3.89
CA ALA A 22 5.86 -9.31 -4.44
C ALA A 22 7.17 -9.54 -3.65
N SER A 23 7.90 -8.48 -3.31
CA SER A 23 9.12 -8.60 -2.51
C SER A 23 8.87 -9.21 -1.13
N LEU A 24 7.78 -8.84 -0.46
CA LEU A 24 7.40 -9.42 0.82
C LEU A 24 7.12 -10.93 0.68
N ILE A 25 6.39 -11.33 -0.37
CA ILE A 25 6.11 -12.74 -0.66
C ILE A 25 7.41 -13.50 -0.96
N LEU A 26 8.30 -12.95 -1.79
CA LEU A 26 9.59 -13.59 -2.09
C LEU A 26 10.43 -13.77 -0.83
N PHE A 27 10.51 -12.76 0.05
CA PHE A 27 11.24 -12.91 1.32
C PHE A 27 10.67 -14.01 2.21
N GLN A 28 9.34 -14.21 2.20
CA GLN A 28 8.70 -15.32 2.90
C GLN A 28 9.08 -16.67 2.28
N VAL A 29 8.95 -16.81 0.96
CA VAL A 29 9.19 -18.07 0.24
C VAL A 29 10.65 -18.51 0.37
N PHE A 30 11.59 -17.58 0.26
CA PHE A 30 13.03 -17.87 0.35
C PHE A 30 13.56 -17.89 1.79
N GLY A 31 12.73 -17.62 2.80
CA GLY A 31 13.15 -17.58 4.20
C GLY A 31 14.21 -16.52 4.50
N ILE A 32 14.34 -15.49 3.65
CA ILE A 32 15.29 -14.40 3.85
C ILE A 32 14.73 -13.49 4.94
N GLY A 33 15.11 -13.76 6.18
CA GLY A 33 14.78 -12.89 7.30
C GLY A 33 15.40 -11.50 7.10
N LEU A 34 14.60 -10.45 7.17
CA LEU A 34 15.15 -9.09 7.26
C LEU A 34 15.90 -8.96 8.59
N THR A 35 17.23 -8.93 8.55
CA THR A 35 18.06 -8.65 9.72
C THR A 35 18.02 -7.15 10.01
N CYS A 36 17.49 -6.76 11.18
CA CYS A 36 17.46 -5.36 11.60
C CYS A 36 18.70 -5.05 12.44
N GLN A 37 19.66 -4.31 11.86
CA GLN A 37 20.87 -3.89 12.58
C GLN A 37 20.53 -3.04 13.82
N TYR A 38 19.48 -2.21 13.73
CA TYR A 38 19.00 -1.41 14.85
C TYR A 38 18.53 -2.27 16.03
N LYS A 39 17.86 -3.40 15.76
CA LYS A 39 17.45 -4.35 16.80
C LYS A 39 18.64 -5.04 17.45
N LEU A 40 19.67 -5.38 16.68
CA LEU A 40 20.89 -5.99 17.23
C LEU A 40 21.57 -5.07 18.25
N ILE A 41 21.53 -3.75 18.00
CA ILE A 41 22.16 -2.75 18.87
C ILE A 41 21.23 -2.33 20.03
N ASN A 42 19.94 -2.13 19.76
CA ASN A 42 19.00 -1.48 20.70
C ASN A 42 17.94 -2.43 21.29
N GLY A 43 17.94 -3.71 20.91
CA GLY A 43 16.97 -4.71 21.38
C GLY A 43 15.55 -4.57 20.81
N VAL A 44 15.22 -3.46 20.15
CA VAL A 44 13.89 -3.17 19.60
C VAL A 44 13.92 -2.98 18.08
N GLU A 45 12.83 -3.32 17.41
CA GLU A 45 12.71 -3.10 15.96
C GLU A 45 12.68 -1.61 15.62
N CYS A 46 13.39 -1.18 14.58
CA CYS A 46 13.17 0.16 14.05
C CYS A 46 11.81 0.23 13.33
N LYS A 47 11.25 1.45 13.24
CA LYS A 47 9.91 1.67 12.68
C LYS A 47 9.74 1.06 11.27
N SER A 48 10.77 1.13 10.43
CA SER A 48 10.75 0.59 9.06
C SER A 48 10.83 -0.94 9.04
N CYS A 49 11.80 -1.56 9.72
CA CYS A 49 11.90 -3.02 9.77
C CYS A 49 10.70 -3.67 10.46
N GLY A 50 10.17 -3.03 11.52
CA GLY A 50 8.94 -3.45 12.19
C GLY A 50 7.74 -3.40 11.24
N LEU A 51 7.60 -2.32 10.46
CA LEU A 51 6.52 -2.22 9.46
C LEU A 51 6.64 -3.30 8.38
N THR A 52 7.82 -3.53 7.82
CA THR A 52 8.03 -4.57 6.78
C THR A 52 7.71 -5.96 7.31
N ARG A 53 8.13 -6.30 8.53
CA ARG A 53 7.78 -7.59 9.14
C ARG A 53 6.30 -7.68 9.48
N GLY A 54 5.69 -6.62 9.97
CA GLY A 54 4.26 -6.61 10.25
C GLY A 54 3.42 -6.73 8.98
N LEU A 55 3.80 -6.08 7.87
CA LEU A 55 3.17 -6.29 6.56
C LEU A 55 3.34 -7.73 6.06
N SER A 56 4.52 -8.33 6.28
CA SER A 56 4.76 -9.74 6.00
C SER A 56 3.81 -10.65 6.81
N GLU A 57 3.65 -10.42 8.11
CA GLU A 57 2.69 -11.17 8.93
C GLU A 57 1.22 -10.92 8.50
N CYS A 58 0.87 -9.72 8.04
CA CYS A 58 -0.44 -9.45 7.45
C CYS A 58 -0.71 -10.32 6.21
N ILE A 59 0.29 -10.54 5.35
CA ILE A 59 0.16 -11.42 4.17
C ILE A 59 -0.11 -12.87 4.59
N LYS A 60 0.43 -13.31 5.74
CA LYS A 60 0.17 -14.64 6.31
C LYS A 60 -1.18 -14.73 7.04
N GLY A 61 -1.91 -13.62 7.18
CA GLY A 61 -3.13 -13.53 7.98
C GLY A 61 -2.89 -13.43 9.49
N ASN A 62 -1.63 -13.27 9.94
CA ASN A 62 -1.28 -13.17 11.35
C ASN A 62 -1.28 -11.71 11.83
N PHE A 63 -2.47 -11.15 11.99
CA PHE A 63 -2.64 -9.74 12.35
C PHE A 63 -2.19 -9.41 13.78
N GLU A 64 -2.24 -10.38 14.70
CA GLU A 64 -1.78 -10.19 16.07
C GLU A 64 -0.26 -9.93 16.09
N ALA A 65 0.53 -10.82 15.48
CA ALA A 65 1.97 -10.62 15.36
C ALA A 65 2.32 -9.37 14.56
N ALA A 66 1.54 -9.04 13.52
CA ALA A 66 1.73 -7.82 12.76
C ALA A 66 1.62 -6.56 13.64
N ASN A 67 0.63 -6.54 14.54
CA ASN A 67 0.41 -5.45 15.49
C ASN A 67 1.56 -5.35 16.51
N THR A 68 2.12 -6.48 16.94
CA THR A 68 3.30 -6.52 17.82
C THR A 68 4.55 -5.93 17.15
N PHE A 69 4.78 -6.22 15.86
CA PHE A 69 5.93 -5.67 15.14
C PHE A 69 5.80 -4.18 14.86
N ASN A 70 4.63 -3.75 14.41
CA ASN A 70 4.29 -2.34 14.24
C ASN A 70 2.76 -2.19 14.18
N PRO A 71 2.14 -1.42 15.09
CA PRO A 71 0.68 -1.26 15.12
C PRO A 71 0.06 -0.70 13.84
N GLN A 72 0.83 0.01 13.02
CA GLN A 72 0.36 0.54 11.74
C GLN A 72 0.30 -0.49 10.62
N SER A 73 0.89 -1.67 10.80
CA SER A 73 1.04 -2.65 9.70
C SER A 73 -0.29 -3.04 9.10
N ILE A 74 -1.31 -3.21 9.94
CA ILE A 74 -2.65 -3.58 9.51
C ILE A 74 -3.27 -2.44 8.68
N LEU A 75 -3.16 -1.20 9.15
CA LEU A 75 -3.67 -0.02 8.44
C LEU A 75 -2.99 0.16 7.08
N TRP A 76 -1.65 0.03 7.03
CA TRP A 76 -0.89 0.06 5.79
C TRP A 76 -1.30 -1.07 4.85
N MET A 77 -1.50 -2.29 5.36
CA MET A 77 -1.94 -3.42 4.54
C MET A 77 -3.30 -3.14 3.88
N TYR A 78 -4.26 -2.62 4.63
CA TYR A 78 -5.57 -2.24 4.08
C TYR A 78 -5.43 -1.18 3.00
N PHE A 79 -4.67 -0.11 3.26
CA PHE A 79 -4.45 0.95 2.28
C PHE A 79 -3.81 0.43 0.99
N LEU A 80 -2.73 -0.35 1.11
CA LEU A 80 -2.05 -0.95 -0.04
C LEU A 80 -2.98 -1.87 -0.83
N THR A 81 -3.82 -2.66 -0.14
CA THR A 81 -4.79 -3.56 -0.80
C THR A 81 -5.85 -2.76 -1.57
N VAL A 82 -6.44 -1.74 -0.96
CA VAL A 82 -7.42 -0.87 -1.63
C VAL A 82 -6.80 -0.22 -2.87
N GLN A 83 -5.57 0.30 -2.76
CA GLN A 83 -4.86 0.93 -3.86
C GLN A 83 -4.45 -0.06 -4.94
N LEU A 84 -4.05 -1.27 -4.58
CA LEU A 84 -3.71 -2.35 -5.49
C LEU A 84 -4.91 -2.78 -6.35
N LEU A 85 -6.13 -2.75 -5.79
CA LEU A 85 -7.35 -3.09 -6.52
C LEU A 85 -7.92 -1.90 -7.31
N PHE A 86 -7.87 -0.70 -6.74
CA PHE A 86 -8.45 0.50 -7.36
C PHE A 86 -7.70 0.92 -8.64
N ARG A 87 -6.37 0.88 -8.63
CA ARG A 87 -5.55 1.31 -9.78
C ARG A 87 -5.76 0.48 -11.05
N PRO A 88 -5.70 -0.87 -11.04
CA PRO A 88 -5.99 -1.67 -12.22
C PRO A 88 -7.45 -1.51 -12.66
N PHE A 89 -8.40 -1.35 -11.74
CA PHE A 89 -9.79 -1.03 -12.10
C PHE A 89 -9.88 0.26 -12.91
N VAL A 90 -9.23 1.34 -12.47
CA VAL A 90 -9.18 2.63 -13.18
C VAL A 90 -8.51 2.48 -14.56
N ILE A 91 -7.41 1.74 -14.64
CA ILE A 91 -6.70 1.49 -15.90
C ILE A 91 -7.62 0.74 -16.87
N VAL A 92 -8.17 -0.40 -16.45
CA VAL A 92 -9.07 -1.22 -17.27
C VAL A 92 -10.30 -0.41 -17.70
N TYR A 93 -10.89 0.37 -16.80
CA TYR A 93 -12.04 1.21 -17.12
C TYR A 93 -11.73 2.28 -18.18
N TYR A 94 -10.54 2.90 -18.13
CA TYR A 94 -10.07 3.82 -19.17
C TYR A 94 -9.93 3.15 -20.54
N TRP A 95 -9.43 1.91 -20.58
CA TRP A 95 -9.25 1.15 -21.82
C TRP A 95 -10.58 0.70 -22.44
N ILE A 96 -11.52 0.21 -21.63
CA ILE A 96 -12.81 -0.30 -22.12
C ILE A 96 -13.78 0.84 -22.49
N GLN A 97 -13.82 1.90 -21.67
CA GLN A 97 -14.82 2.98 -21.81
C GLN A 97 -14.18 4.38 -21.77
N PRO A 98 -13.37 4.76 -22.77
CA PRO A 98 -12.60 6.01 -22.74
C PRO A 98 -13.47 7.27 -22.73
N LEU A 99 -14.67 7.24 -23.32
CA LEU A 99 -15.60 8.38 -23.33
C LEU A 99 -16.28 8.60 -21.97
N SER A 100 -16.78 7.54 -21.33
CA SER A 100 -17.37 7.66 -19.98
C SER A 100 -16.29 7.97 -18.95
N PHE A 101 -15.08 7.45 -19.12
CA PHE A 101 -13.93 7.75 -18.28
C PHE A 101 -13.64 9.25 -18.24
N LYS A 102 -13.55 9.91 -19.41
CA LYS A 102 -13.34 11.37 -19.45
C LYS A 102 -14.45 12.13 -18.73
N ARG A 103 -15.70 11.67 -18.84
CA ARG A 103 -16.85 12.26 -18.14
C ARG A 103 -16.76 12.08 -16.62
N GLN A 104 -16.30 10.93 -16.15
CA GLN A 104 -16.24 10.57 -14.74
C GLN A 104 -14.90 10.88 -14.06
N LEU A 105 -13.88 11.29 -14.81
CA LEU A 105 -12.51 11.50 -14.32
C LEU A 105 -12.46 12.35 -13.05
N LYS A 106 -13.21 13.45 -13.00
CA LYS A 106 -13.26 14.31 -11.81
C LYS A 106 -13.74 13.55 -10.57
N LYS A 107 -14.77 12.70 -10.70
CA LYS A 107 -15.29 11.89 -9.59
C LYS A 107 -14.26 10.84 -9.14
N ILE A 108 -13.58 10.21 -10.09
CA ILE A 108 -12.52 9.22 -9.80
C ILE A 108 -11.37 9.88 -9.02
N ILE A 109 -10.90 11.04 -9.48
CA ILE A 109 -9.84 11.79 -8.79
C ILE A 109 -10.28 12.21 -7.39
N ILE A 110 -11.52 12.72 -7.23
CA ILE A 110 -12.05 13.10 -5.91
C ILE A 110 -12.08 11.89 -4.97
N LEU A 111 -12.52 10.73 -5.46
CA LEU A 111 -12.53 9.50 -4.66
C LEU A 111 -11.12 9.07 -4.24
N ASP A 112 -10.15 9.10 -5.16
CA ASP A 112 -8.76 8.74 -4.88
C ASP A 112 -8.13 9.69 -3.83
N VAL A 113 -8.33 11.00 -4.00
CA VAL A 113 -7.91 12.01 -3.02
C VAL A 113 -8.59 11.81 -1.67
N PHE A 114 -9.88 11.47 -1.66
CA PHE A 114 -10.60 11.16 -0.43
C PHE A 114 -10.03 9.94 0.29
N ILE A 115 -9.74 8.85 -0.43
CA ILE A 115 -9.09 7.66 0.15
C ILE A 115 -7.73 8.02 0.76
N LEU A 116 -6.92 8.81 0.05
CA LEU A 116 -5.62 9.28 0.53
C LEU A 116 -5.76 10.15 1.79
N LEU A 117 -6.73 11.07 1.81
CA LEU A 117 -6.99 11.95 2.93
C LEU A 117 -7.46 11.17 4.17
N VAL A 118 -8.37 10.22 4.00
CA VAL A 118 -8.82 9.37 5.12
C VAL A 118 -7.64 8.60 5.69
N PHE A 119 -6.83 7.98 4.83
CA PHE A 119 -5.64 7.24 5.27
C PHE A 119 -4.64 8.13 6.03
N THR A 120 -4.33 9.33 5.52
CA THR A 120 -3.39 10.24 6.21
C THR A 120 -3.95 10.74 7.53
N LEU A 121 -5.23 11.08 7.61
CA LEU A 121 -5.88 11.47 8.86
C LEU A 121 -5.89 10.33 9.88
N THR A 122 -6.21 9.10 9.47
CA THR A 122 -6.15 7.93 10.35
C THR A 122 -4.73 7.64 10.83
N LEU A 123 -3.71 7.82 9.97
CA LEU A 123 -2.32 7.71 10.39
C LEU A 123 -1.95 8.76 11.43
N ILE A 124 -2.37 10.02 11.23
CA ILE A 124 -2.09 11.12 12.16
C ILE A 124 -2.80 10.90 13.48
N ILE A 125 -4.09 10.54 13.49
CA ILE A 125 -4.85 10.34 14.74
C ILE A 125 -4.25 9.21 15.59
N ASN A 126 -3.76 8.13 14.95
CA ASN A 126 -3.20 7.00 15.68
C ASN A 126 -1.73 7.23 16.12
N HIS A 127 -1.07 8.33 15.73
CA HIS A 127 0.37 8.54 15.96
C HIS A 127 0.83 9.99 16.23
N GLY A 128 -0.08 10.96 16.23
CA GLY A 128 0.14 12.32 16.70
C GLY A 128 0.04 12.43 18.21
#